data_AF-A0A947GXV2-F1
#
_entry.id   AF-A0A947GXV2-F1
#
_cell.length_a   1.000
_cell.length_b   1.000
_cell.length_c   1.000
_cell.angle_alpha   90.00
_cell.angle_beta   90.00
_cell.angle_gamma   90.00
#
_symmetry.space_group_name_H-M   'P 1'
#
loop_
_entity.id
_entity.type
_entity.pdbx_description
1 polymer ?
#
loop_
_entity_poly.entity_id
_entity_poly.type
_entity_poly.pdbx_seq_one_letter_code
_entity_poly.pdbx_strand_id
1 'polypeptide(L)'
;MNEPGSNGCGVPDFFGNSWVGILVPVATPAAIVTRLNTELNAVLNDPAVREKLRLMGIDATPGSADQFGSEIKRDLARYGQVVKPAGIRIE
;
A
#
# COMPACT_ATOMS: atom_id res chain seq x y z
N MET A 1 -19.15 1.41 4.39
CA MET A 1 -19.08 0.19 5.21
C MET A 1 -17.65 0.10 5.66
N ASN A 2 -17.34 0.67 6.82
CA ASN A 2 -16.01 0.56 7.41
C ASN A 2 -15.89 -0.88 7.88
N GLU A 3 -15.05 -1.69 7.24
CA GLU A 3 -14.62 -2.91 7.91
C GLU A 3 -13.72 -2.49 9.07
N PRO A 4 -14.16 -2.65 10.33
CA PRO A 4 -13.28 -2.46 11.46
C PRO A 4 -12.17 -3.49 11.29
N GLY A 5 -10.91 -3.05 11.37
CA GLY A 5 -9.74 -3.92 11.30
C GLY A 5 -10.02 -5.21 12.06
N SER A 6 -10.03 -6.31 11.29
CA SER A 6 -10.16 -7.71 11.64
C SER A 6 -9.89 -8.10 13.11
N ASN A 7 -10.77 -7.66 14.01
CA ASN A 7 -10.86 -8.12 15.41
C ASN A 7 -12.05 -9.07 15.61
N GLY A 8 -12.77 -9.40 14.54
CA GLY A 8 -13.93 -10.31 14.58
C GLY A 8 -13.60 -11.80 14.59
N CYS A 9 -12.33 -12.19 14.37
CA CYS A 9 -11.91 -13.60 14.34
C CYS A 9 -11.08 -14.04 15.55
N GLY A 10 -10.93 -13.21 16.60
CA GLY A 10 -10.23 -13.61 17.82
C GLY A 10 -8.74 -13.89 17.64
N VAL A 11 -8.12 -13.40 16.55
CA VAL A 11 -6.67 -13.46 16.34
C VAL A 11 -6.11 -12.05 16.57
N PRO A 12 -5.52 -11.78 17.73
CA PRO A 12 -4.84 -10.51 18.00
C PRO A 12 -3.79 -10.26 16.90
N ASP A 13 -3.67 -9.01 16.46
CA ASP A 13 -2.66 -8.55 15.49
C ASP A 13 -2.81 -9.05 14.04
N PHE A 14 -3.94 -9.67 13.67
CA PHE A 14 -4.25 -9.90 12.25
C PHE A 14 -4.66 -8.58 11.60
N PHE A 15 -3.76 -8.03 10.78
CA PHE A 15 -4.01 -6.83 9.96
C PHE A 15 -3.74 -7.22 8.51
N GLY A 16 -4.82 -7.45 7.76
CA GLY A 16 -4.78 -7.97 6.39
C GLY A 16 -5.09 -6.93 5.31
N ASN A 17 -4.80 -5.65 5.55
CA ASN A 17 -5.00 -4.63 4.51
C ASN A 17 -3.88 -4.74 3.48
N SER A 18 -4.25 -5.10 2.25
CA SER A 18 -3.34 -5.07 1.11
C SER A 18 -3.29 -3.66 0.52
N TRP A 19 -2.15 -3.29 -0.04
CA TRP A 19 -1.97 -2.04 -0.77
C TRP A 19 -1.68 -2.30 -2.24
N VAL A 20 -1.99 -1.31 -3.07
CA VAL A 20 -1.57 -1.23 -4.47
C VAL A 20 -0.88 0.11 -4.65
N GLY A 21 0.26 0.12 -5.34
CA GLY A 21 0.99 1.34 -5.63
C GLY A 21 1.85 1.23 -6.88
N ILE A 22 2.53 2.33 -7.19
CA ILE A 22 3.34 2.46 -8.41
C ILE A 22 4.81 2.53 -8.00
N LEU A 23 5.62 1.72 -8.67
CA LEU A 23 7.07 1.67 -8.50
C LEU A 23 7.75 2.15 -9.79
N VAL A 24 8.92 2.75 -9.64
CA VAL A 24 9.76 3.22 -10.75
C VAL A 24 11.16 2.60 -10.63
N PRO A 25 11.93 2.50 -11.73
CA PRO A 25 13.33 2.07 -11.67
C PRO A 25 14.16 2.91 -10.69
N VAL A 26 15.14 2.28 -10.03
CA VAL A 26 16.04 2.98 -9.09
C VAL A 26 16.82 4.12 -9.74
N ALA A 27 17.05 4.05 -11.05
CA ALA A 27 17.74 5.07 -11.83
C ALA A 27 16.85 6.24 -12.27
N THR A 28 15.55 6.24 -11.94
CA THR A 28 14.65 7.35 -12.30
C THR A 28 15.08 8.64 -11.59
N PRO A 29 15.32 9.76 -12.31
CA PRO A 29 15.73 11.01 -11.69
C PRO A 29 14.74 11.52 -10.64
N ALA A 30 15.24 12.06 -9.53
CA ALA A 30 14.42 12.53 -8.41
C ALA A 30 13.32 13.52 -8.84
N ALA A 31 13.62 14.44 -9.75
CA ALA A 31 12.64 15.39 -10.26
C ALA A 31 11.43 14.72 -10.97
N ILE A 32 11.66 13.59 -11.64
CA ILE A 32 10.59 12.80 -12.28
C ILE A 32 9.76 12.10 -11.21
N VAL A 33 10.40 11.54 -10.18
CA VAL A 33 9.70 10.91 -9.05
C VAL A 33 8.82 11.93 -8.33
N THR A 34 9.34 13.12 -8.05
CA THR A 34 8.58 14.21 -7.42
C THR A 34 7.38 14.58 -8.27
N ARG A 35 7.57 14.80 -9.58
CA ARG A 35 6.47 15.15 -10.48
C ARG A 35 5.40 14.06 -10.49
N LEU A 36 5.78 12.79 -10.66
CA LEU A 36 4.83 11.67 -10.65
C LEU A 36 4.06 11.61 -9.33
N ASN A 37 4.73 11.76 -8.18
CA ASN A 37 4.08 11.77 -6.88
C ASN A 37 3.07 12.92 -6.75
N THR A 38 3.42 14.12 -7.21
CA THR A 38 2.50 15.28 -7.22
C THR A 38 1.24 15.00 -8.05
N GLU A 39 1.39 14.51 -9.28
CA GLU A 39 0.25 14.23 -10.16
C GLU A 39 -0.63 13.09 -9.61
N LEU A 40 -0.01 12.02 -9.08
CA LEU A 40 -0.75 10.92 -8.44
C LEU A 40 -1.54 11.42 -7.22
N ASN A 41 -0.95 12.27 -6.40
CA ASN A 41 -1.65 12.86 -5.27
C ASN A 41 -2.80 13.75 -5.72
N ALA A 42 -2.66 14.51 -6.81
CA ALA A 42 -3.77 15.28 -7.36
C ALA A 42 -4.93 14.37 -7.80
N VAL A 43 -4.63 13.29 -8.52
CA VAL A 43 -5.62 12.31 -8.98
C VAL A 43 -6.29 11.58 -7.80
N LEU A 44 -5.54 11.18 -6.78
CA LEU A 44 -6.08 10.48 -5.60
C LEU A 44 -6.87 11.40 -4.66
N ASN A 45 -6.73 12.72 -4.82
CA ASN A 45 -7.54 13.72 -4.11
C ASN A 45 -8.78 14.15 -4.91
N ASP A 46 -8.88 13.82 -6.20
CA ASP A 46 -10.06 14.11 -7.01
C ASP A 46 -11.29 13.33 -6.47
N PRO A 47 -12.40 14.02 -6.12
CA PRO A 47 -13.56 13.35 -5.54
C PRO A 47 -14.19 12.27 -6.44
N ALA A 48 -14.19 12.47 -7.76
CA ALA A 48 -14.76 11.49 -8.69
C ALA A 48 -13.88 10.25 -8.80
N VAL A 49 -12.56 10.41 -8.74
CA VAL A 49 -11.62 9.27 -8.66
C VAL A 49 -11.78 8.53 -7.34
N ARG A 50 -11.81 9.25 -6.22
CA ARG A 50 -12.00 8.66 -4.89
C ARG A 50 -13.28 7.85 -4.81
N GLU A 51 -14.39 8.37 -5.34
CA GLU A 51 -15.66 7.66 -5.36
C GLU A 51 -15.59 6.40 -6.22
N LYS A 52 -14.98 6.47 -7.42
CA LYS A 52 -14.79 5.28 -8.26
C LYS A 52 -13.97 4.19 -7.58
N LEU A 53 -12.86 4.58 -6.92
CA LEU A 53 -12.03 3.64 -6.16
C LEU A 53 -12.83 3.02 -5.00
N ARG A 54 -13.57 3.85 -4.25
CA ARG A 54 -14.40 3.40 -3.14
C ARG A 54 -15.49 2.42 -3.58
N LEU A 55 -16.09 2.62 -4.76
CA LEU A 55 -17.06 1.68 -5.34
C LEU A 55 -16.43 0.32 -5.68
N MET A 56 -15.12 0.26 -5.90
CA MET A 56 -14.36 -0.98 -6.07
C MET A 56 -13.79 -1.53 -4.76
N GLY A 57 -14.12 -0.93 -3.61
CA GLY A 57 -13.59 -1.32 -2.30
C GLY A 57 -12.14 -0.88 -2.06
N ILE A 58 -11.65 0.10 -2.81
CA ILE A 58 -10.29 0.64 -2.68
C ILE A 58 -10.34 2.03 -2.04
N ASP A 59 -9.61 2.21 -0.95
CA ASP A 59 -9.44 3.52 -0.33
C ASP A 59 -8.25 4.27 -0.94
N ALA A 60 -8.50 5.46 -1.47
CA ALA A 60 -7.46 6.33 -2.03
C ALA A 60 -6.58 6.90 -0.91
N THR A 61 -5.29 6.55 -0.94
CA THR A 61 -4.29 6.89 0.08
C THR A 61 -3.17 7.76 -0.51
N PRO A 62 -3.42 9.07 -0.75
CA PRO A 62 -2.36 9.98 -1.17
C PRO A 62 -1.28 10.12 -0.09
N GLY A 63 -0.03 10.33 -0.50
CA GLY A 63 1.12 10.36 0.40
C GLY A 63 2.44 10.62 -0.32
N SER A 64 3.55 10.56 0.42
CA SER A 64 4.89 10.71 -0.15
C SER A 64 5.46 9.37 -0.62
N ALA A 65 6.42 9.43 -1.57
CA ALA A 65 7.16 8.25 -2.02
C ALA A 65 7.92 7.56 -0.87
N ASP A 66 8.45 8.35 0.09
CA ASP A 66 9.17 7.83 1.25
C ASP A 66 8.26 7.12 2.25
N GLN A 67 7.04 7.64 2.45
CA GLN A 67 6.03 6.98 3.28
C GLN A 67 5.70 5.61 2.67
N PHE A 68 5.39 5.57 1.37
CA PHE A 68 5.08 4.30 0.70
C PHE A 68 6.28 3.33 0.69
N GLY A 69 7.51 3.83 0.51
CA GLY A 69 8.72 3.02 0.64
C GLY A 69 8.91 2.43 2.04
N SER A 70 8.45 3.14 3.08
CA SER A 70 8.48 2.66 4.47
C SER A 70 7.41 1.58 4.72
N GLU A 71 6.22 1.73 4.13
CA GLU A 71 5.16 0.71 4.14
C GLU A 71 5.67 -0.62 3.55
N ILE A 72 6.29 -0.57 2.36
CA ILE A 72 6.86 -1.75 1.69
C ILE A 72 7.91 -2.44 2.58
N LYS A 73 8.83 -1.66 3.17
CA LYS A 73 9.90 -2.20 4.04
C LYS A 73 9.32 -2.88 5.28
N ARG A 74 8.32 -2.27 5.91
CA ARG A 74 7.66 -2.83 7.09
C ARG A 74 6.95 -4.15 6.75
N ASP A 75 6.21 -4.17 5.66
CA ASP A 75 5.48 -5.36 5.23
C ASP A 75 6.44 -6.50 4.83
N LEU A 76 7.51 -6.18 4.10
CA LEU A 76 8.56 -7.14 3.77
C LEU A 76 9.20 -7.74 5.03
N ALA A 77 9.47 -6.92 6.05
CA ALA A 77 10.00 -7.39 7.33
C ALA A 77 8.99 -8.30 8.05
N ARG A 78 7.72 -7.88 8.13
CA ARG A 78 6.64 -8.64 8.80
C ARG A 78 6.42 -10.00 8.15
N TYR A 79 6.22 -10.04 6.84
CA TYR A 79 5.98 -11.30 6.13
C TYR A 79 7.24 -12.16 6.07
N GLY A 80 8.42 -11.56 6.01
CA GLY A 80 9.69 -12.28 6.07
C GLY A 80 9.88 -13.08 7.37
N GLN A 81 9.35 -12.60 8.49
CA GLN A 81 9.37 -13.33 9.79
C GLN A 81 8.46 -14.56 9.79
N VAL A 82 7.46 -14.62 8.91
CA VAL A 82 6.53 -15.76 8.79
C VAL A 82 7.01 -16.73 7.71
N VAL A 83 7.32 -16.22 6.51
CA VAL A 83 7.67 -17.02 5.33
C VAL A 83 8.97 -17.78 5.53
N LYS A 84 10.02 -17.14 6.07
CA LYS A 84 11.35 -17.76 6.18
C LYS A 84 11.37 -18.96 7.14
N PRO A 85 10.86 -18.87 8.38
CA PRO A 85 10.88 -20.01 9.31
C PRO A 85 9.92 -21.12 8.89
N ALA A 86 8.82 -20.78 8.23
CA ALA A 86 7.84 -21.77 7.75
C ALA A 86 8.32 -22.52 6.48
N GLY A 87 9.46 -22.14 5.89
CA GLY A 87 9.99 -22.79 4.68
C GLY A 87 9.10 -22.62 3.45
N ILE A 88 8.20 -21.63 3.45
CA ILE A 88 7.25 -21.38 2.37
C ILE A 88 8.03 -20.87 1.14
N ARG A 89 7.80 -21.51 -0.02
CA ARG A 89 8.38 -21.14 -1.31
C ARG A 89 7.26 -21.04 -2.35
N ILE A 90 7.45 -20.18 -3.33
CA ILE A 90 6.61 -20.16 -4.54
C ILE A 90 7.27 -21.14 -5.53
N GLU A 91 6.47 -22.08 -6.05
CA GLU A 91 6.89 -23.03 -7.09
C GLU A 91 6.99 -22.38 -8.48
#